data_AF-A0A0F9AE76-F1
#
_entry.id   AF-A0A0F9AE76-F1
#
_cell.length_a   1.000
_cell.length_b   1.000
_cell.length_c   1.000
_cell.angle_alpha   90.00
_cell.angle_beta   90.00
_cell.angle_gamma   90.00
#
_symmetry.space_group_name_H-M   'P 1'
#
loop_
_entity.id
_entity.type
_entity.pdbx_description
1 polymer ?
#
loop_
_entity_poly.entity_id
_entity_poly.type
_entity_poly.pdbx_seq_one_letter_code
_entity_poly.pdbx_strand_id
1 'polypeptide(L)'
;MKPYYEADGVTIYHGDALEVASALGEATVDVVFTDPSYSSGARNAAQMRSRGSMRRAEGKYGRDRWIGSDNLTSHGFQMLMR
;
A
#
# COMPACT_ATOMS: atom_id res chain seq x y z
N MET A 1 -11.27 7.92 -15.65
CA MET A 1 -10.52 8.60 -14.56
C MET A 1 -9.75 9.76 -15.18
N LYS A 2 -9.61 10.92 -14.49
CA LYS A 2 -8.85 12.07 -15.02
C LYS A 2 -7.42 12.07 -14.43
N PRO A 3 -6.36 12.22 -15.24
CA PRO A 3 -5.01 12.44 -14.73
C PRO A 3 -4.93 13.67 -13.82
N TYR A 4 -4.17 13.55 -12.74
CA TYR A 4 -3.80 14.68 -11.88
C TYR A 4 -2.72 15.54 -12.55
N TYR A 5 -1.82 14.92 -13.29
CA TYR A 5 -0.75 15.56 -14.03
C TYR A 5 -0.46 14.78 -15.31
N GLU A 6 -0.14 15.49 -16.39
CA GLU A 6 0.23 14.92 -17.68
C GLU A 6 1.17 15.88 -18.43
N ALA A 7 2.41 15.48 -18.64
CA ALA A 7 3.39 16.17 -19.49
C ALA A 7 4.61 15.28 -19.76
N ASP A 8 5.30 15.51 -20.87
CA ASP A 8 6.57 14.83 -21.23
C ASP A 8 6.52 13.30 -21.17
N GLY A 9 5.37 12.71 -21.53
CA GLY A 9 5.15 11.26 -21.48
C GLY A 9 4.92 10.70 -20.07
N VAL A 10 4.76 11.57 -19.06
CA VAL A 10 4.50 11.20 -17.67
C VAL A 10 3.06 11.53 -17.31
N THR A 11 2.33 10.51 -16.85
CA THR A 11 0.94 10.65 -16.37
C THR A 11 0.86 10.23 -14.90
N ILE A 12 0.35 11.10 -14.05
CA ILE A 12 0.14 10.81 -12.62
C ILE A 12 -1.37 10.74 -12.37
N TYR A 13 -1.81 9.61 -11.81
CA TYR A 13 -3.17 9.44 -11.31
C TYR A 13 -3.16 9.53 -9.79
N HIS A 14 -4.15 10.24 -9.23
CA HIS A 14 -4.36 10.32 -7.79
C HIS A 14 -5.59 9.48 -7.42
N GLY A 15 -5.39 8.45 -6.61
CA GLY A 15 -6.46 7.56 -6.15
C GLY A 15 -5.92 6.24 -5.60
N ASP A 16 -6.83 5.30 -5.35
CA ASP A 16 -6.48 3.92 -5.05
C ASP A 16 -5.87 3.24 -6.29
N ALA A 17 -4.73 2.58 -6.12
CA ALA A 17 -3.98 2.01 -7.24
C ALA A 17 -4.75 0.90 -7.97
N LEU A 18 -5.62 0.14 -7.28
CA LEU A 18 -6.43 -0.90 -7.90
C LEU A 18 -7.54 -0.30 -8.75
N GLU A 19 -8.18 0.77 -8.27
CA GLU A 19 -9.21 1.49 -9.03
C GLU A 19 -8.60 2.16 -10.27
N VAL A 20 -7.42 2.78 -10.13
CA VAL A 20 -6.66 3.36 -11.24
C VAL A 20 -6.32 2.29 -12.27
N ALA A 21 -5.67 1.20 -11.85
CA ALA A 21 -5.21 0.15 -12.76
C ALA A 21 -6.39 -0.48 -13.53
N SER A 22 -7.52 -0.72 -12.86
CA SER A 22 -8.72 -1.27 -13.47
C SER A 22 -9.32 -0.36 -14.56
N ALA A 23 -9.04 0.94 -14.51
CA ALA A 23 -9.53 1.93 -15.47
C ALA A 23 -8.58 2.18 -16.66
N LEU A 24 -7.33 1.68 -16.63
CA LEU A 24 -6.32 1.92 -17.68
C LEU A 24 -6.47 1.01 -18.91
N GLY A 25 -7.43 0.08 -18.92
CA GLY A 25 -7.62 -0.88 -20.00
C GLY A 25 -6.65 -2.06 -19.94
N GLU A 26 -6.95 -3.15 -20.66
CA GLU A 26 -6.10 -4.34 -20.69
C GLU A 26 -4.86 -4.12 -21.58
N ALA A 27 -3.73 -4.71 -21.16
CA ALA A 27 -2.48 -4.72 -21.93
C ALA A 27 -1.95 -3.33 -22.37
N THR A 28 -2.17 -2.30 -21.57
CA THR A 28 -1.71 -0.92 -21.87
C THR A 28 -0.34 -0.57 -21.29
N VAL A 29 0.26 -1.47 -20.52
CA VAL A 29 1.58 -1.29 -19.91
C VAL A 29 2.47 -2.50 -20.17
N ASP A 30 3.74 -2.26 -20.49
CA ASP A 30 4.73 -3.33 -20.70
C ASP A 30 5.31 -3.85 -19.38
N VAL A 31 5.44 -2.97 -18.38
CA VAL A 31 6.08 -3.27 -17.09
C VAL A 31 5.29 -2.63 -15.95
N VAL A 32 5.12 -3.38 -14.87
CA VAL A 32 4.56 -2.88 -13.60
C VAL A 32 5.66 -2.91 -12.55
N PHE A 33 6.05 -1.73 -12.07
CA PHE A 33 6.99 -1.59 -10.95
C PHE A 33 6.24 -1.05 -9.73
N THR A 34 6.36 -1.74 -8.60
CA THR A 34 5.66 -1.36 -7.37
C THR A 34 6.50 -1.73 -6.15
N ASP A 35 6.49 -0.84 -5.16
CA ASP A 35 7.01 -1.06 -3.80
C ASP A 35 5.82 -0.98 -2.83
N PRO A 36 4.99 -2.03 -2.74
CA PRO A 36 3.80 -2.00 -1.90
C PRO A 36 4.21 -1.96 -0.42
N SER A 37 3.48 -1.20 0.40
CA SER A 37 3.82 -1.03 1.82
C SER A 37 3.94 -2.38 2.57
N TYR A 38 5.15 -2.76 2.97
CA TYR A 38 5.43 -3.99 3.73
C TYR A 38 4.85 -3.99 5.15
N SER A 39 4.56 -2.81 5.71
CA SER A 39 3.98 -2.63 7.06
C SER A 39 2.44 -2.71 7.09
N SER A 40 1.80 -2.91 5.94
CA SER A 40 0.35 -3.19 5.87
C SER A 40 -0.02 -4.57 6.44
N GLY A 41 0.99 -5.42 6.67
CA GLY A 41 0.93 -6.72 7.33
C GLY A 41 -0.29 -7.55 6.93
N ALA A 42 -0.29 -8.06 5.69
CA ALA A 42 -1.20 -9.08 5.15
C ALA A 42 -2.48 -9.25 5.97
N ARG A 43 -3.45 -8.33 5.82
CA ARG A 43 -4.80 -8.16 6.44
C ARG A 43 -5.07 -8.77 7.84
N ASN A 44 -4.68 -10.01 8.08
CA ASN A 44 -4.80 -10.78 9.30
C ASN A 44 -3.58 -10.65 10.25
N ALA A 45 -2.35 -10.53 9.72
CA ALA A 45 -1.14 -10.54 10.54
C ALA A 45 -0.93 -9.24 11.34
N ALA A 46 -1.25 -8.09 10.73
CA ALA A 46 -1.21 -6.80 11.41
C ALA A 46 -2.33 -6.64 12.48
N GLN A 47 -3.41 -7.43 12.37
CA GLN A 47 -4.53 -7.44 13.33
C GLN A 47 -4.29 -8.34 14.55
N MET A 48 -3.36 -9.31 14.49
CA MET A 48 -3.03 -10.15 15.64
C MET A 48 -2.42 -9.30 16.77
N ARG A 49 -3.12 -9.25 17.91
CA ARG A 49 -2.63 -8.57 19.12
C ARG A 49 -1.49 -9.37 19.75
N SER A 50 -0.27 -9.18 19.27
CA SER A 50 0.93 -9.65 19.97
C SER A 50 1.35 -8.64 21.05
N ARG A 51 1.45 -9.09 22.30
CA ARG A 51 2.08 -8.35 23.40
C ARG A 51 3.54 -8.09 23.02
N GLY A 52 3.92 -6.83 22.78
CA GLY A 52 5.29 -6.43 22.41
C GLY A 52 5.51 -6.10 20.93
N SER A 53 4.46 -6.01 20.11
CA SER A 53 4.61 -5.47 18.74
C SER A 53 5.02 -3.98 18.79
N MET A 54 6.00 -3.59 17.96
CA MET A 54 6.39 -2.19 17.73
C MET A 54 5.28 -1.49 16.95
N ARG A 55 4.19 -1.15 17.65
CA ARG A 55 3.11 -0.36 17.08
C ARG A 55 3.59 1.08 16.94
N ARG A 56 3.50 1.65 15.74
CA ARG A 56 3.38 3.11 15.65
C ARG A 56 2.07 3.49 16.36
N ALA A 57 2.03 4.68 16.97
CA ALA A 57 0.80 5.18 17.56
C ALA A 57 -0.34 5.04 16.54
N GLU A 58 -1.53 4.61 17.00
CA GLU A 58 -2.69 4.43 16.14
C GLU A 58 -2.89 5.73 15.36
N GLY A 59 -2.64 5.68 14.04
CA GLY A 59 -2.65 6.88 13.21
C GLY A 59 -4.03 7.54 13.23
N LYS A 60 -4.10 8.81 12.84
CA LYS A 60 -5.33 9.63 12.78
C LYS A 60 -6.55 8.93 12.17
N TYR A 61 -6.35 7.90 11.34
CA TYR A 61 -7.37 7.21 10.57
C TYR A 61 -7.81 5.84 11.14
N GLY A 62 -7.23 5.39 12.27
CA GLY A 62 -7.69 4.22 13.03
C GLY A 62 -7.65 2.88 12.26
N ARG A 63 -8.18 1.82 12.88
CA ARG A 63 -8.24 0.44 12.35
C ARG A 63 -9.19 0.22 11.16
N ASP A 64 -9.97 1.23 10.78
CA ASP A 64 -11.11 1.07 9.87
C ASP A 64 -10.77 1.33 8.38
N ARG A 65 -9.51 1.68 8.08
CA ARG A 65 -9.01 1.90 6.71
C ARG A 65 -8.06 0.78 6.27
N TRP A 66 -7.81 0.70 4.97
CA TRP A 66 -6.98 -0.32 4.30
C TRP A 66 -5.57 -0.51 4.91
N ILE A 67 -5.01 0.52 5.56
CA ILE A 67 -3.71 0.51 6.27
C ILE A 67 -3.89 0.89 7.75
N GLY A 68 -5.05 0.55 8.34
CA GLY A 68 -5.41 0.97 9.70
C GLY A 68 -4.54 0.38 10.80
N SER A 69 -3.81 -0.69 10.48
CA SER A 69 -2.76 -1.28 11.30
C SER A 69 -1.44 -1.21 10.53
N ASP A 70 -0.83 -0.02 10.49
CA ASP A 70 0.57 0.15 10.09
C ASP A 70 1.47 -0.48 11.16
N ASN A 71 1.54 -1.81 11.13
CA ASN A 71 2.26 -2.62 12.09
C ASN A 71 3.26 -3.49 11.32
N LEU A 72 4.55 -3.15 11.43
CA LEU A 72 5.62 -3.93 10.85
C LEU A 72 5.73 -5.25 11.63
N THR A 73 5.08 -6.29 11.11
CA THR A 73 5.21 -7.64 11.65
C THR A 73 6.65 -8.14 11.51
N SER A 74 7.06 -9.12 12.32
CA SER A 74 8.40 -9.73 12.20
C SER A 74 8.69 -10.24 10.78
N HIS A 75 7.65 -10.71 10.07
CA HIS A 75 7.75 -11.10 8.67
C HIS A 75 8.00 -9.90 7.75
N GLY A 76 7.27 -8.80 7.93
CA GLY A 76 7.50 -7.55 7.19
C GLY A 76 8.90 -6.99 7.44
N PHE A 77 9.41 -7.05 8.67
CA PHE A 77 10.78 -6.64 9.00
C PHE A 77 11.82 -7.55 8.31
N GLN A 78 11.60 -8.86 8.26
CA GLN A 78 12.48 -9.78 7.54
C GLN A 78 12.50 -9.53 6.03
N MET A 79 11.39 -9.10 5.42
CA MET A 79 11.37 -8.70 4.01
C MET A 79 12.10 -7.36 3.79
N LEU A 80 11.97 -6.39 4.71
CA LEU A 80 12.70 -5.12 4.64
C LEU A 80 14.22 -5.29 4.71
N MET A 81 14.70 -6.26 5.50
CA MET A 81 16.12 -6.51 5.70
C MET A 81 16.76 -7.40 4.63
N ARG A 82 15.99 -7.87 3.63
CA ARG A 82 16.47 -8.71 2.53
C ARG A 82 16.65 -7.90 1.26
#